data_AF-A0A527HBI6-F1
#
_entry.id   AF-A0A527HBI6-F1
#
_cell.length_a   1.000
_cell.length_b   1.000
_cell.length_c   1.000
_cell.angle_alpha   90.00
_cell.angle_beta   90.00
_cell.angle_gamma   90.00
#
_symmetry.space_group_name_H-M   'P 1'
#
loop_
_entity.id
_entity.type
_entity.pdbx_description
1 polymer ?
#
loop_
_entity_poly.entity_id
_entity_poly.type
_entity_poly.pdbx_seq_one_letter_code
_entity_poly.pdbx_strand_id
1 'polypeptide(L)'
;EGLFRLASGETVRDFLDEAAAIAAAEADVRAIVAERARDAGTDSAEIDVATEFRVSTVEAQRMFIEAHVVAVASGRPRIAV
;
A
#
# COMPACT_ATOMS: atom_id res chain seq x y z
N GLU A 1 -21.48 7.79 7.35
CA GLU A 1 -20.05 7.64 7.67
C GLU A 1 -19.70 6.15 7.61
N GLY A 2 -18.57 5.80 7.01
CA GLY A 2 -18.09 4.43 6.90
C GLY A 2 -16.82 4.25 7.72
N LEU A 3 -16.64 3.08 8.34
CA LEU A 3 -15.41 2.70 9.01
C LEU A 3 -14.51 1.94 8.02
N PHE A 4 -13.34 2.49 7.71
CA PHE A 4 -12.34 1.88 6.84
C PHE A 4 -11.23 1.32 7.69
N ARG A 5 -11.10 -0.01 7.71
CA ARG A 5 -10.06 -0.71 8.46
C ARG A 5 -8.89 -1.07 7.55
N LEU A 6 -7.72 -0.53 7.86
CA LEU A 6 -6.46 -0.88 7.22
C LEU A 6 -5.75 -1.94 8.06
N ALA A 7 -5.43 -3.07 7.44
CA ALA A 7 -4.48 -4.05 7.96
C ALA A 7 -3.20 -3.96 7.12
N SER A 8 -2.07 -3.72 7.77
CA SER A 8 -0.77 -3.53 7.12
C SER A 8 0.36 -4.02 8.03
N GLY A 9 1.12 -4.99 7.56
CA GLY A 9 2.09 -5.72 8.39
C GLY A 9 1.40 -6.35 9.60
N GLU A 10 1.86 -6.01 10.80
CA GLU A 10 1.28 -6.45 12.08
C GLU A 10 0.32 -5.42 12.70
N THR A 11 0.07 -4.30 12.00
CA THR A 11 -0.74 -3.20 12.52
C THR A 11 -2.13 -3.16 11.90
N VAL A 12 -3.12 -2.79 12.72
CA VAL A 12 -4.48 -2.52 12.29
C VAL A 12 -4.86 -1.11 12.72
N ARG A 13 -5.38 -0.30 11.79
CA ARG A 13 -5.79 1.09 12.02
C ARG A 13 -7.13 1.36 11.36
N ASP A 14 -7.97 2.12 12.05
CA ASP A 14 -9.29 2.49 11.57
C ASP A 14 -9.32 3.96 11.13
N PHE A 15 -10.02 4.23 10.04
CA PHE A 15 -10.20 5.55 9.44
C PHE A 15 -11.69 5.80 9.18
N LEU A 16 -12.09 7.07 9.16
CA LEU A 16 -13.47 7.47 8.83
C LEU A 16 -13.62 7.96 7.38
N ASP A 17 -12.50 8.03 6.65
CA ASP A 17 -12.42 8.52 5.28
C ASP A 17 -11.63 7.52 4.42
N GLU A 18 -12.17 7.20 3.25
CA GLU A 18 -11.58 6.24 2.31
C GLU A 18 -10.22 6.73 1.81
N ALA A 19 -10.11 8.01 1.45
CA ALA A 19 -8.89 8.56 0.88
C ALA A 19 -7.75 8.58 1.93
N ALA A 20 -8.06 8.89 3.18
CA ALA A 20 -7.12 8.80 4.30
C ALA A 20 -6.63 7.37 4.53
N ALA A 21 -7.53 6.38 4.46
CA ALA A 21 -7.17 4.97 4.62
C ALA A 21 -6.23 4.50 3.49
N ILE A 22 -6.53 4.85 2.23
CA ILE A 22 -5.71 4.49 1.07
C ILE A 22 -4.35 5.20 1.12
N ALA A 23 -4.30 6.49 1.47
CA ALA A 23 -3.05 7.22 1.60
C ALA A 23 -2.15 6.61 2.70
N ALA A 24 -2.73 6.18 3.82
CA ALA A 24 -2.01 5.48 4.88
C ALA A 24 -1.51 4.10 4.42
N ALA A 25 -2.33 3.34 3.69
CA ALA A 25 -1.93 2.05 3.14
C ALA A 25 -0.76 2.19 2.16
N GLU A 26 -0.82 3.16 1.27
CA GLU A 26 0.24 3.50 0.32
C GLU A 26 1.55 3.92 1.01
N ALA A 27 1.47 4.73 2.07
CA ALA A 27 2.64 5.11 2.84
C ALA A 27 3.29 3.90 3.52
N ASP A 28 2.49 3.01 4.10
CA ASP A 28 2.98 1.80 4.75
C ASP A 28 3.69 0.87 3.77
N VAL A 29 3.05 0.53 2.65
CA VAL A 29 3.64 -0.44 1.70
C VAL A 29 4.93 0.11 1.08
N ARG A 30 5.02 1.44 0.87
CA ARG A 30 6.26 2.09 0.41
C ARG A 30 7.36 1.98 1.47
N ALA A 31 7.06 2.25 2.73
CA ALA A 31 8.03 2.13 3.81
C ALA A 31 8.53 0.68 3.95
N ILE A 32 7.61 -0.28 3.98
CA ILE A 32 7.89 -1.72 4.11
C ILE A 32 8.76 -2.21 2.94
N VAL A 33 8.41 -1.86 1.70
CA VAL A 33 9.15 -2.35 0.54
C VAL A 33 10.52 -1.69 0.40
N ALA A 34 10.64 -0.41 0.79
CA ALA A 34 11.93 0.30 0.81
C ALA A 34 12.90 -0.33 1.83
N GLU A 35 12.40 -0.73 2.99
CA GLU A 35 13.19 -1.46 3.99
C GLU A 35 13.65 -2.82 3.45
N ARG A 36 12.72 -3.61 2.91
CA ARG A 36 13.04 -4.92 2.32
C ARG A 36 14.05 -4.81 1.17
N ALA A 37 13.96 -3.77 0.35
CA ALA A 37 14.91 -3.56 -0.75
C ALA A 37 16.31 -3.21 -0.24
N ARG A 38 16.41 -2.40 0.82
CA ARG A 38 17.68 -2.10 1.50
C ARG A 38 18.29 -3.35 2.11
N ASP A 39 17.49 -4.17 2.78
CA ASP A 39 17.93 -5.44 3.37
C ASP A 39 18.38 -6.45 2.31
N ALA A 40 17.77 -6.41 1.12
CA ALA A 40 18.19 -7.17 -0.06
C ALA A 40 19.45 -6.61 -0.74
N GLY A 41 20.04 -5.52 -0.22
CA GLY A 41 21.31 -4.95 -0.68
C GLY A 41 21.16 -3.84 -1.72
N THR A 42 19.95 -3.38 -2.03
CA THR A 42 19.71 -2.29 -2.98
C THR A 42 19.53 -0.96 -2.23
N ASP A 43 20.43 0.00 -2.48
CA ASP A 43 20.32 1.35 -1.88
C ASP A 43 19.37 2.28 -2.64
N SER A 44 19.21 2.05 -3.95
CA SER A 44 18.38 2.86 -4.84
C SER A 44 17.39 1.95 -5.56
N ALA A 45 16.33 1.56 -4.86
CA ALA A 45 15.25 0.78 -5.45
C ALA A 45 14.22 1.69 -6.12
N GLU A 46 13.81 1.33 -7.32
CA GLU A 46 12.60 1.86 -7.95
C GLU A 46 11.39 1.19 -7.30
N ILE A 47 10.43 1.99 -6.83
CA ILE A 47 9.24 1.51 -6.13
C ILE A 47 8.00 1.84 -6.93
N ASP A 48 7.34 0.80 -7.41
CA ASP A 48 6.03 0.87 -8.04
C ASP A 48 4.94 0.52 -7.05
N VAL A 49 3.86 1.30 -7.04
CA VAL A 49 2.68 1.04 -6.20
C VAL A 49 1.47 0.85 -7.08
N ALA A 50 0.79 -0.27 -6.91
CA ALA A 50 -0.46 -0.59 -7.56
C ALA A 50 -1.59 -0.66 -6.52
N THR A 51 -2.71 -0.04 -6.84
CA THR A 51 -3.92 -0.08 -6.01
C THR A 51 -5.05 -0.69 -6.81
N GLU A 52 -5.56 -1.82 -6.33
CA GLU A 52 -6.73 -2.49 -6.88
C GLU A 52 -7.94 -2.18 -6.00
N PHE A 53 -8.95 -1.54 -6.58
CA PHE A 53 -10.20 -1.25 -5.90
C PHE A 53 -11.27 -2.25 -6.30
N ARG A 54 -11.90 -2.88 -5.31
CA ARG A 54 -13.16 -3.60 -5.50
C ARG A 54 -14.29 -2.69 -5.04
N VAL A 55 -15.07 -2.22 -6.01
CA VAL A 55 -16.21 -1.32 -5.79
C VAL A 55 -17.46 -1.92 -6.42
N SER A 56 -18.61 -1.62 -5.84
CA SER A 56 -19.92 -1.93 -6.41
C SER A 56 -20.67 -0.64 -6.75
N THR A 57 -21.61 -0.72 -7.68
CA THR A 57 -22.52 0.39 -8.00
C THR A 57 -23.92 -0.01 -7.57
N VAL A 58 -24.49 0.73 -6.61
CA VAL A 58 -25.87 0.53 -6.11
C VAL A 58 -26.61 1.85 -6.27
N GLU A 59 -27.76 1.85 -6.95
CA GLU A 59 -28.56 3.07 -7.22
C GLU A 59 -27.74 4.22 -7.83
N ALA A 60 -26.83 3.90 -8.77
CA ALA A 60 -25.88 4.84 -9.39
C ALA A 60 -24.85 5.47 -8.43
N GLN A 61 -24.73 4.97 -7.20
CA GLN A 61 -23.72 5.38 -6.23
C GLN A 61 -22.60 4.34 -6.13
N ARG A 62 -21.34 4.81 -6.11
CA ARG A 62 -20.16 3.98 -5.86
C ARG A 62 -20.14 3.57 -4.38
N MET A 63 -20.17 2.26 -4.13
CA MET A 63 -19.94 1.65 -2.83
C MET A 63 -18.56 0.99 -2.80
N PHE A 64 -17.74 1.40 -1.85
CA PHE A 64 -16.48 0.73 -1.54
C PHE A 64 -16.74 -0.63 -0.90
N ILE A 65 -15.99 -1.66 -1.32
CA ILE A 65 -16.00 -2.98 -0.67
C ILE A 65 -14.64 -3.20 -0.01
N GLU A 66 -13.57 -3.18 -0.80
CA GLU A 66 -12.20 -3.38 -0.35
C GLU A 66 -11.22 -2.73 -1.35
N ALA A 67 -9.99 -2.53 -0.91
CA ALA A 67 -8.88 -2.20 -1.79
C ALA A 67 -7.63 -2.96 -1.36
N HIS A 68 -6.86 -3.41 -2.35
CA HIS A 68 -5.53 -3.98 -2.15
C HIS A 68 -4.48 -3.02 -2.69
N VAL A 69 -3.60 -2.57 -1.80
CA VAL A 69 -2.46 -1.73 -2.15
C VAL A 69 -1.21 -2.60 -2.08
N VAL A 70 -0.47 -2.67 -3.19
CA VAL A 70 0.74 -3.49 -3.31
C VAL A 70 1.87 -2.62 -3.80
N ALA A 71 3.00 -2.64 -3.09
CA ALA A 71 4.23 -2.00 -3.53
C ALA A 71 5.27 -3.04 -3.93
N VAL A 72 5.95 -2.81 -5.05
CA VAL A 72 7.03 -3.64 -5.57
C VAL A 72 8.28 -2.77 -5.68
N ALA A 73 9.37 -3.22 -5.06
CA ALA A 73 10.67 -2.60 -5.22
C ALA A 73 11.51 -3.43 -6.19
N SER A 74 12.17 -2.76 -7.13
CA SER A 74 13.12 -3.37 -8.05
C SER A 74 14.43 -2.60 -8.04
N GLY A 75 15.55 -3.31 -8.18
CA GLY A 75 16.86 -2.71 -8.23
C GLY A 75 17.97 -3.75 -8.19
N ARG A 76 19.20 -3.28 -8.40
CA ARG A 76 20.38 -4.14 -8.39
C ARG A 76 21.01 -4.13 -6.99
N PRO A 77 21.30 -5.29 -6.40
CA PRO A 77 22.09 -5.37 -5.18
C PRO A 77 23.45 -4.70 -5.39
N ARG A 78 23.94 -4.00 -4.37
CA ARG A 78 25.32 -3.50 -4.35
C ARG A 78 26.27 -4.69 -4.40
N ILE A 79 27.12 -4.74 -5.43
CA ILE A 79 28.29 -5.61 -5.40
C ILE A 79 29.35 -4.88 -4.57
N ALA A 80 29.51 -5.30 -3.32
CA ALA A 80 30.67 -4.92 -2.53
C ALA A 80 31.93 -5.51 -3.18
N VAL A 81 32.90 -4.66 -3.51
CA VAL A 81 34.30 -5.03 -3.82
C VAL A 81 35.09 -5.10 -2.52
#